data_AF-A0A928WYV1-F1
#
_entry.id   AF-A0A928WYV1-F1
#
_cell.length_a   1.000
_cell.length_b   1.000
_cell.length_c   1.000
_cell.angle_alpha   90.00
_cell.angle_beta   90.00
_cell.angle_gamma   90.00
#
_symmetry.space_group_name_H-M   'P 1'
#
loop_
_entity.id
_entity.type
_entity.pdbx_description
1 polymer ?
#
loop_
_entity_poly.entity_id
_entity_poly.type
_entity_poly.pdbx_seq_one_letter_code
_entity_poly.pdbx_strand_id
1 'polypeptide(L)'
;MTEKIGIREFRQNIGTYVDSTETIAISRHGQTVGYFVPVHKKPSRADVEAFMTAALKVEDLLSEHGIDEEEMVAEFEKMRKNKA
;
A
#
# COMPACT_ATOMS: atom_id res chain seq x y z
N MET A 1 -15.99 -2.19 -6.85
CA MET A 1 -15.33 -1.18 -7.71
C MET A 1 -14.54 -0.30 -6.76
N THR A 2 -13.23 -0.15 -6.94
CA THR A 2 -12.40 0.65 -6.02
C THR A 2 -12.64 2.13 -6.28
N GLU A 3 -13.10 2.89 -5.28
CA GLU A 3 -13.28 4.34 -5.41
C GLU A 3 -11.92 5.00 -5.65
N LYS A 4 -11.84 5.93 -6.61
CA LYS A 4 -10.59 6.62 -6.98
C LYS A 4 -10.70 8.10 -6.65
N ILE A 5 -9.86 8.56 -5.73
CA ILE A 5 -9.84 9.95 -5.26
C ILE A 5 -8.48 10.62 -5.48
N GLY A 6 -8.43 11.94 -5.32
CA GLY A 6 -7.17 12.69 -5.37
C GLY A 6 -6.42 12.69 -4.03
N ILE A 7 -5.08 12.76 -4.05
CA ILE A 7 -4.24 12.82 -2.85
C ILE A 7 -4.55 14.05 -1.95
N ARG A 8 -5.07 15.14 -2.53
CA ARG A 8 -5.51 16.31 -1.76
C ARG A 8 -6.75 16.02 -0.94
N GLU A 9 -7.75 15.41 -1.57
CA GLU A 9 -9.02 15.01 -0.96
C GLU A 9 -8.79 13.96 0.12
N PHE A 10 -7.98 12.93 -0.17
CA PHE A 10 -7.62 11.90 0.79
C PHE A 10 -7.09 12.49 2.10
N ARG A 11 -6.17 13.46 2.03
CA ARG A 11 -5.60 14.11 3.22
C ARG A 11 -6.62 14.96 3.99
N GLN A 12 -7.55 15.61 3.29
CA GLN A 12 -8.56 16.47 3.92
C GLN A 12 -9.62 15.64 4.66
N ASN A 13 -9.96 14.46 4.12
CA ASN A 13 -11.06 13.63 4.63
C ASN A 13 -10.58 12.29 5.20
N ILE A 14 -9.34 12.22 5.71
CA ILE A 14 -8.73 10.94 6.15
C ILE A 14 -9.56 10.22 7.22
N GLY A 15 -10.21 10.96 8.13
CA GLY A 15 -11.08 10.37 9.16
C GLY A 15 -12.23 9.57 8.54
N THR A 16 -12.88 10.12 7.52
CA THR A 16 -13.98 9.46 6.80
C THR A 16 -13.51 8.16 6.15
N TYR A 17 -12.32 8.15 5.54
CA TYR A 17 -11.82 6.96 4.87
C TYR A 17 -11.36 5.89 5.86
N VAL A 18 -10.79 6.27 7.01
CA VAL A 18 -10.40 5.33 8.07
C VAL A 18 -11.61 4.58 8.64
N ASP A 19 -12.78 5.21 8.67
CA ASP A 19 -14.05 4.59 9.09
C ASP A 19 -14.75 3.83 7.96
N SER A 20 -14.27 3.94 6.71
CA SER A 20 -14.83 3.22 5.56
C SER A 20 -14.49 1.74 5.60
N THR A 21 -15.32 0.93 4.92
CA THR A 21 -15.07 -0.51 4.68
C THR A 21 -14.52 -0.77 3.28
N GLU A 22 -14.36 0.28 2.47
CA GLU A 22 -13.96 0.17 1.07
C GLU A 22 -12.49 0.52 0.87
N THR A 23 -11.81 -0.24 0.01
CA THR A 23 -10.48 0.11 -0.49
C THR A 23 -10.57 1.36 -1.36
N ILE A 24 -9.69 2.33 -1.10
CA ILE A 24 -9.62 3.60 -1.82
C ILE A 24 -8.34 3.64 -2.66
N ALA A 25 -8.45 3.92 -3.96
CA ALA A 25 -7.32 4.21 -4.84
C ALA A 25 -6.99 5.70 -4.78
N ILE A 26 -5.76 6.04 -4.38
CA ILE A 26 -5.31 7.43 -4.24
C ILE A 26 -4.52 7.82 -5.48
N SER A 27 -4.88 8.96 -6.07
CA SER A 27 -4.26 9.45 -7.30
C SER A 27 -3.57 10.81 -7.16
N ARG A 28 -2.52 11.03 -7.95
CA ARG A 28 -1.82 12.31 -8.11
C ARG A 28 -1.67 12.59 -9.59
N HIS A 29 -2.12 13.75 -10.05
CA HIS A 29 -2.15 14.10 -11.47
C HIS A 29 -2.83 13.03 -12.35
N GLY A 30 -3.90 12.40 -11.84
CA GLY A 30 -4.66 11.36 -12.56
C GLY A 30 -4.09 9.94 -12.47
N GLN A 31 -2.81 9.78 -12.10
CA GLN A 31 -2.17 8.48 -11.93
C GLN A 31 -2.37 7.95 -10.50
N THR A 32 -2.70 6.67 -10.34
CA THR A 32 -2.79 6.04 -9.02
C THR A 32 -1.39 5.94 -8.41
N VAL A 33 -1.22 6.50 -7.22
CA VAL A 33 0.05 6.54 -6.48
C VAL A 33 0.05 5.65 -5.24
N GLY A 34 -1.10 5.11 -4.85
CA GLY A 34 -1.22 4.19 -3.73
C GLY A 34 -2.65 3.74 -3.50
N TYR A 35 -2.81 2.81 -2.58
CA TYR A 35 -4.11 2.34 -2.10
C TYR A 35 -4.17 2.49 -0.58
N PHE A 36 -5.31 2.93 -0.08
CA PHE A 36 -5.63 2.89 1.34
C PHE A 36 -6.60 1.74 1.57
N VAL A 37 -6.19 0.79 2.41
CA VAL A 37 -7.01 -0.36 2.81
C VAL A 37 -7.28 -0.21 4.31
N PRO A 38 -8.50 0.21 4.70
CA PRO A 38 -8.85 0.34 6.11
C PRO A 38 -8.81 -1.02 6.81
N VAL A 39 -8.35 -1.05 8.07
CA VAL A 39 -8.32 -2.26 8.89
C VAL A 39 -9.42 -2.18 9.94
N HIS A 40 -10.39 -3.11 9.89
CA HIS A 40 -11.44 -3.18 10.90
C HIS A 40 -10.93 -3.83 12.19
N LYS A 41 -11.54 -3.49 13.34
CA LYS A 41 -11.24 -4.11 14.66
C LYS A 41 -11.28 -5.64 14.64
N LYS A 42 -12.05 -6.23 13.73
CA LYS A 42 -11.96 -7.63 13.33
C LYS A 42 -11.85 -7.65 11.80
N PRO A 43 -10.68 -8.01 11.24
CA PRO A 43 -10.54 -8.07 9.79
C PRO A 43 -11.53 -9.07 9.22
N SER A 44 -12.28 -8.65 8.20
CA SER A 44 -13.14 -9.53 7.44
C SER A 44 -12.27 -10.49 6.61
N ARG A 45 -12.85 -11.60 6.15
CA ARG A 45 -12.16 -12.48 5.20
C ARG A 45 -11.77 -11.73 3.93
N ALA A 46 -12.59 -10.78 3.49
CA ALA A 46 -12.29 -9.94 2.32
C ALA A 46 -11.09 -9.02 2.55
N ASP A 47 -10.91 -8.50 3.77
CA ASP A 47 -9.77 -7.64 4.12
C ASP A 47 -8.46 -8.45 4.03
N VAL A 48 -8.48 -9.67 4.58
CA VAL A 48 -7.33 -10.59 4.52
C VAL A 48 -7.02 -10.97 3.06
N GLU A 49 -8.04 -11.30 2.26
CA GLU A 49 -7.86 -11.61 0.83
C GLU A 49 -7.31 -10.41 0.04
N ALA A 50 -7.72 -9.18 0.37
CA ALA A 50 -7.19 -7.96 -0.24
C ALA A 50 -5.72 -7.76 0.12
N PHE A 51 -5.31 -7.99 1.37
CA PHE A 51 -3.91 -7.92 1.78
C PHE A 51 -3.05 -8.98 1.09
N MET A 52 -3.53 -10.21 1.01
CA MET A 52 -2.83 -11.29 0.30
C MET A 52 -2.67 -10.95 -1.19
N THR A 53 -3.71 -10.41 -1.83
CA THR A 53 -3.65 -9.98 -3.23
C THR A 53 -2.64 -8.84 -3.43
N ALA A 54 -2.56 -7.90 -2.50
CA ALA A 54 -1.57 -6.83 -2.54
C ALA A 54 -0.14 -7.38 -2.34
N ALA A 55 0.06 -8.32 -1.40
CA ALA A 55 1.34 -8.97 -1.16
C ALA A 55 1.84 -9.71 -2.41
N LEU A 56 0.99 -10.53 -3.03
CA LEU A 56 1.33 -11.27 -4.27
C LEU A 56 1.72 -10.32 -5.40
N LYS A 57 1.01 -9.21 -5.59
CA LYS A 57 1.38 -8.21 -6.61
C LYS A 57 2.74 -7.58 -6.36
N VAL A 58 3.09 -7.35 -5.09
CA VAL A 58 4.42 -6.82 -4.75
C VAL A 58 5.49 -7.88 -5.02
N GLU A 59 5.25 -9.13 -4.66
CA GLU A 59 6.19 -10.24 -4.87
C GLU A 59 6.43 -10.51 -6.37
N ASP A 60 5.38 -10.47 -7.20
CA ASP A 60 5.50 -10.57 -8.66
C ASP A 60 6.35 -9.43 -9.21
N LEU A 61 6.11 -8.19 -8.79
CA LEU A 61 6.87 -7.02 -9.24
C LEU A 61 8.35 -7.09 -8.83
N LEU A 62 8.63 -7.54 -7.61
CA LEU A 62 10.01 -7.73 -7.14
C LEU A 62 10.72 -8.80 -7.97
N SER A 63 10.03 -9.92 -8.21
CA SER A 63 10.54 -11.03 -9.03
C SER A 63 10.82 -10.63 -10.47
N GLU A 64 9.93 -9.85 -11.11
CA GLU A 64 10.12 -9.32 -12.46
C GLU A 64 11.39 -8.45 -12.58
N HIS A 65 11.76 -7.76 -11.51
CA HIS A 65 12.95 -6.91 -11.47
C HIS A 65 14.20 -7.64 -10.93
N GLY A 66 14.08 -8.94 -10.62
CA GLY A 66 15.16 -9.74 -10.05
C GLY A 66 15.61 -9.24 -8.66
N ILE A 67 14.71 -8.57 -7.94
CA ILE A 67 15.00 -8.01 -6.62
C ILE A 67 14.72 -9.08 -5.57
N ASP A 68 15.77 -9.49 -4.86
CA ASP A 68 15.65 -10.34 -3.69
C ASP A 68 15.32 -9.51 -2.43
N GLU A 69 14.37 -9.98 -1.64
CA GLU A 69 13.91 -9.27 -0.44
C GLU A 69 15.03 -9.16 0.61
N GLU A 70 15.82 -10.21 0.81
CA GLU A 70 16.90 -10.23 1.81
C GLU A 70 18.03 -9.28 1.40
N GLU A 71 18.37 -9.26 0.11
CA GLU A 71 19.33 -8.32 -0.46
C GLU A 71 18.86 -6.87 -0.29
N MET A 72 17.60 -6.57 -0.61
CA MET A 72 17.02 -5.23 -0.44
C MET A 72 17.08 -4.77 1.02
N VAL A 73 16.73 -5.64 1.97
CA VAL A 73 16.80 -5.33 3.41
C VAL A 73 18.24 -5.08 3.84
N ALA A 74 19.19 -5.91 3.37
CA ALA A 74 20.61 -5.74 3.69
C ALA A 74 21.19 -4.43 3.13
N GLU A 75 20.81 -4.02 1.91
CA GLU A 75 21.19 -2.74 1.34
C GLU A 75 20.61 -1.56 2.14
N PHE A 76 19.32 -1.62 2.49
CA PHE A 76 18.67 -0.59 3.29
C PHE A 76 19.35 -0.41 4.65
N GLU A 77 19.69 -1.52 5.33
CA GLU A 77 20.42 -1.46 6.59
C GLU A 77 21.79 -0.81 6.46
N LYS A 78 22.54 -1.13 5.40
CA LYS A 78 23.85 -0.50 5.11
C LYS A 78 23.68 1.00 4.91
N MET A 79 22.69 1.43 4.13
CA MET A 79 22.40 2.85 3.90
C MET A 79 22.01 3.58 5.19
N ARG A 80 21.22 2.93 6.06
CA ARG A 80 20.82 3.49 7.36
C ARG A 80 22.01 3.68 8.29
N LYS A 81 22.91 2.68 8.36
CA LYS A 81 24.14 2.73 9.19
C LYS A 81 25.13 3.79 8.69
N ASN A 82 25.22 4.00 7.38
CA ASN A 82 26.11 5.01 6.79
C ASN A 82 25.58 6.44 6.87
N LYS A 83 24.34 6.65 7.29
CA LYS A 83 23.73 7.97 7.56
C LYS A 83 23.75 8.35 9.05
N ALA A 84 24.24 7.48 9.93
CA ALA A 84 24.32 7.68 11.38
C ALA A 84 25.69 8.21 11.81
#